data_AF-A0AAW2RX81-F1
#
_entry.id   AF-A0AAW2RX81-F1
#
_cell.length_a   1.000
_cell.length_b   1.000
_cell.length_c   1.000
_cell.angle_alpha   90.00
_cell.angle_beta   90.00
_cell.angle_gamma   90.00
#
_symmetry.space_group_name_H-M   'P 1'
#
loop_
_entity.id
_entity.type
_entity.pdbx_description
1 polymer ?
#
loop_
_entity_poly.entity_id
_entity_poly.type
_entity_poly.pdbx_seq_one_letter_code
_entity_poly.pdbx_strand_id
1 'polypeptide(L)'
;MDGNQQVLPLAFAIVDDESYASWKWFLQQLSRHVIRGRRGVCLISDRHAGIIKAVNESSEFVPPNGVHRYCLRHVCSNFNSHHKNIILKDLCWRAGSEYQIRKFNRIMEEIKGQKLEAFTFLDRINKEKWTASHDGGWRCGILTTNMSECINGVLKGARRLPVTTIVEITLQRTAHYFRERALRSGVMLSNGQLWTDFAKKKFTDWGEKSITHTVTKYDHLQQSASIVTKRQQGLGFNTHVVKLANRNVHAANGINLVSLALTLKKYALHTILMLHQWLKIIMM
;
A
#
# COMPACT_ATOMS: atom_id res chain seq x y z
N MET A 1 -8.93 4.77 1.43
CA MET A 1 -8.38 5.40 0.21
C MET A 1 -9.43 5.37 -0.86
N ASP A 2 -9.68 6.47 -1.55
CA ASP A 2 -10.55 6.46 -2.74
C ASP A 2 -9.74 6.23 -4.03
N GLY A 3 -10.45 6.13 -5.16
CA GLY A 3 -9.86 5.90 -6.47
C GLY A 3 -8.96 7.04 -6.97
N ASN A 4 -8.88 8.16 -6.26
CA ASN A 4 -8.00 9.30 -6.56
C ASN A 4 -6.75 9.36 -5.67
N GLN A 5 -6.47 8.29 -4.92
CA GLN A 5 -5.39 8.25 -3.91
C GLN A 5 -5.56 9.26 -2.77
N GLN A 6 -6.80 9.67 -2.48
CA GLN A 6 -7.06 10.60 -1.38
C GLN A 6 -7.48 9.84 -0.12
N VAL A 7 -7.12 10.40 1.05
CA VAL A 7 -7.35 9.80 2.36
C VAL A 7 -8.71 10.17 2.90
N LEU A 8 -9.56 9.20 3.15
CA LEU A 8 -10.81 9.45 3.85
C LEU A 8 -10.68 8.84 5.25
N PRO A 9 -10.66 9.66 6.33
CA PRO A 9 -10.79 9.13 7.68
C PRO A 9 -12.13 8.39 7.80
N LEU A 10 -12.10 7.14 8.24
CA LEU A 10 -13.30 6.31 8.41
C LEU A 10 -13.70 6.14 9.89
N ALA A 11 -12.73 6.22 10.78
CA ALA A 11 -12.91 6.09 12.21
C ALA A 11 -11.74 6.76 12.93
N PHE A 12 -11.98 7.16 14.18
CA PHE A 12 -10.99 7.66 15.11
C PHE A 12 -11.32 7.12 16.50
N ALA A 13 -10.32 7.07 17.38
CA ALA A 13 -10.47 6.67 18.76
C ALA A 13 -9.63 7.57 19.65
N ILE A 14 -10.13 7.84 20.85
CA ILE A 14 -9.39 8.44 21.95
C ILE A 14 -9.26 7.36 23.00
N VAL A 15 -8.04 7.07 23.40
CA VAL A 15 -7.66 5.99 24.31
C VAL A 15 -6.60 6.51 25.27
N ASP A 16 -6.52 5.91 26.45
CA ASP A 16 -5.57 6.36 27.48
C ASP A 16 -4.12 6.10 27.08
N ASP A 17 -3.85 4.98 26.38
CA ASP A 17 -2.52 4.61 25.92
C ASP A 17 -2.50 3.77 24.63
N GLU A 18 -1.34 3.71 23.97
CA GLU A 18 -1.09 2.85 22.80
C GLU A 18 -0.81 1.39 23.21
N SER A 19 -1.68 0.79 24.02
CA SER A 19 -1.55 -0.61 24.45
C SER A 19 -2.15 -1.60 23.47
N TYR A 20 -1.78 -2.87 23.64
CA TYR A 20 -2.46 -3.99 23.00
C TYR A 20 -3.97 -3.98 23.26
N ALA A 21 -4.43 -3.60 24.46
CA ALA A 21 -5.85 -3.57 24.81
C ALA A 21 -6.60 -2.52 23.98
N SER A 22 -6.05 -1.30 23.90
CA SER A 22 -6.56 -0.21 23.07
C SER A 22 -6.64 -0.61 21.59
N TRP A 23 -5.58 -1.23 21.06
CA TRP A 23 -5.56 -1.71 19.67
C TRP A 23 -6.58 -2.81 19.41
N LYS A 24 -6.70 -3.79 20.31
CA LYS A 24 -7.66 -4.89 20.19
C LYS A 24 -9.08 -4.36 20.18
N TRP A 25 -9.44 -3.50 21.14
CA TRP A 25 -10.75 -2.89 21.21
C TRP A 25 -11.05 -2.09 19.93
N PHE A 26 -10.11 -1.26 19.47
CA PHE A 26 -10.34 -0.45 18.27
C PHE A 26 -10.53 -1.29 17.01
N LEU A 27 -9.73 -2.35 16.83
CA LEU A 27 -9.89 -3.28 15.70
C LEU A 27 -11.23 -4.02 15.75
N GLN A 28 -11.74 -4.34 16.94
CA GLN A 28 -13.09 -4.90 17.10
C GLN A 28 -14.18 -3.91 16.69
N GLN A 29 -14.06 -2.63 17.07
CA GLN A 29 -15.00 -1.60 16.62
C GLN A 29 -14.97 -1.41 15.11
N LEU A 30 -13.78 -1.42 14.51
CA LEU A 30 -13.62 -1.34 13.05
C LEU A 30 -14.22 -2.54 12.34
N SER A 31 -14.00 -3.76 12.84
CA SER A 31 -14.64 -4.97 12.32
C SER A 31 -16.17 -4.81 12.34
N ARG A 32 -16.73 -4.47 13.49
CA ARG A 32 -18.18 -4.40 13.72
C ARG A 32 -18.86 -3.30 12.92
N HIS A 33 -18.27 -2.11 12.85
CA HIS A 33 -18.95 -0.92 12.34
C HIS A 33 -18.49 -0.49 10.94
N VAL A 34 -17.21 -0.71 10.61
CA VAL A 34 -16.64 -0.25 9.33
C VAL A 34 -16.53 -1.39 8.32
N ILE A 35 -15.91 -2.52 8.70
CA ILE A 35 -15.68 -3.65 7.79
C ILE A 35 -16.99 -4.39 7.53
N ARG A 36 -17.74 -4.73 8.59
CA ARG A 36 -19.04 -5.42 8.53
C ARG A 36 -18.99 -6.71 7.70
N GLY A 37 -17.98 -7.55 7.94
CA GLY A 37 -17.78 -8.83 7.25
C GLY A 37 -17.32 -8.74 5.79
N ARG A 38 -16.98 -7.53 5.30
CA ARG A 38 -16.39 -7.37 3.96
C ARG A 38 -15.03 -8.03 3.90
N ARG A 39 -14.83 -8.83 2.86
CA ARG A 39 -13.55 -9.50 2.59
C ARG A 39 -12.58 -8.62 1.81
N GLY A 40 -11.34 -9.06 1.85
CA GLY A 40 -10.17 -8.53 1.18
C GLY A 40 -9.74 -7.14 1.69
N VAL A 41 -9.90 -6.92 2.99
CA VAL A 41 -9.34 -5.74 3.64
C VAL A 41 -7.82 -5.90 3.75
N CYS A 42 -7.07 -4.93 3.25
CA CYS A 42 -5.64 -4.80 3.49
C CYS A 42 -5.40 -3.77 4.58
N LEU A 43 -4.90 -4.23 5.73
CA LEU A 43 -4.48 -3.38 6.83
C LEU A 43 -2.99 -3.09 6.73
N ILE A 44 -2.63 -1.81 6.58
CA ILE A 44 -1.24 -1.34 6.63
C ILE A 44 -1.01 -0.61 7.96
N SER A 45 -0.10 -1.13 8.79
CA SER A 45 0.17 -0.60 10.14
C SER A 45 1.65 -0.58 10.50
N ASP A 46 1.92 -0.11 11.73
CA ASP A 46 3.24 -0.18 12.34
C ASP A 46 3.59 -1.62 12.66
N ARG A 47 4.87 -1.82 12.98
CA ARG A 47 5.42 -3.02 13.59
C ARG A 47 5.44 -2.93 15.11
N HIS A 48 4.60 -2.09 15.72
CA HIS A 48 4.45 -2.07 17.18
C HIS A 48 3.88 -3.40 17.67
N ALA A 49 4.47 -3.97 18.73
CA ALA A 49 4.13 -5.32 19.20
C ALA A 49 2.65 -5.45 19.59
N GLY A 50 2.09 -4.42 20.22
CA GLY A 50 0.67 -4.39 20.58
C GLY A 50 -0.27 -4.48 19.37
N ILE A 51 0.07 -3.80 18.27
CA ILE A 51 -0.70 -3.86 17.02
C ILE A 51 -0.60 -5.25 16.40
N ILE A 52 0.61 -5.78 16.25
CA ILE A 52 0.83 -7.10 15.65
C ILE A 52 0.02 -8.17 16.41
N LYS A 53 0.08 -8.14 17.75
CA LYS A 53 -0.67 -9.07 18.59
C LYS A 53 -2.18 -8.91 18.39
N ALA A 54 -2.71 -7.68 18.44
CA ALA A 54 -4.13 -7.42 18.27
C ALA A 54 -4.65 -7.81 16.87
N VAL A 55 -3.85 -7.61 15.82
CA VAL A 55 -4.18 -7.99 14.45
C VAL A 55 -4.19 -9.51 14.28
N ASN A 56 -3.21 -10.22 14.83
CA ASN A 56 -3.13 -11.68 14.72
C ASN A 56 -4.30 -12.39 15.43
N GLU A 57 -4.91 -11.77 16.44
CA GLU A 57 -6.11 -12.28 17.12
C GLU A 57 -7.42 -11.93 16.38
N SER A 58 -7.37 -11.07 15.36
CA SER A 58 -8.53 -10.68 14.57
C SER A 58 -8.60 -11.50 13.29
N SER A 59 -9.71 -12.21 13.09
CA SER A 59 -9.96 -12.98 11.87
C SER A 59 -10.14 -12.12 10.61
N GLU A 60 -10.38 -10.81 10.74
CA GLU A 60 -10.70 -9.90 9.63
C GLU A 60 -9.46 -9.46 8.84
N PHE A 61 -8.30 -9.43 9.50
CA PHE A 61 -7.05 -8.90 8.95
C PHE A 61 -6.03 -9.99 8.63
N VAL A 62 -6.48 -11.24 8.64
CA VAL A 62 -5.69 -12.43 8.31
C VAL A 62 -6.39 -13.24 7.21
N PRO A 63 -5.63 -14.01 6.41
CA PRO A 63 -6.24 -14.84 5.38
C PRO A 63 -7.25 -15.84 5.96
N PRO A 64 -8.37 -16.11 5.27
CA PRO A 64 -8.73 -15.63 3.93
C PRO A 64 -9.49 -14.29 3.90
N ASN A 65 -9.83 -13.70 5.04
CA ASN A 65 -10.73 -12.54 5.09
C ASN A 65 -10.02 -11.23 4.76
N GLY A 66 -8.75 -11.10 5.11
CA GLY A 66 -7.96 -9.90 4.83
C GLY A 66 -6.48 -10.18 4.96
N VAL A 67 -5.68 -9.12 4.93
CA VAL A 67 -4.24 -9.24 5.14
C VAL A 67 -3.69 -8.11 5.96
N HIS A 68 -2.61 -8.41 6.67
CA HIS A 68 -1.81 -7.44 7.40
C HIS A 68 -0.48 -7.19 6.71
N ARG A 69 -0.14 -5.92 6.58
CA ARG A 69 1.05 -5.40 5.92
C ARG A 69 1.72 -4.33 6.78
N TYR A 70 3.03 -4.32 6.79
CA TYR A 70 3.81 -3.31 7.49
C TYR A 70 4.04 -2.10 6.60
N CYS A 71 3.92 -0.91 7.19
CA CYS A 71 4.37 0.32 6.57
C CYS A 71 5.88 0.25 6.27
N LEU A 72 6.25 0.43 5.00
CA LEU A 72 7.65 0.35 4.57
C LEU A 72 8.51 1.42 5.24
N ARG A 73 7.95 2.61 5.48
CA ARG A 73 8.64 3.68 6.22
C ARG A 73 9.10 3.21 7.59
N HIS A 74 8.24 2.52 8.32
CA HIS A 74 8.55 1.99 9.66
C HIS A 74 9.46 0.78 9.61
N VAL A 75 9.34 -0.08 8.59
CA VAL A 75 10.32 -1.15 8.35
C VAL A 75 11.72 -0.56 8.17
N CYS A 76 11.87 0.45 7.30
CA CYS A 76 13.15 1.12 7.08
C CYS A 76 13.64 1.89 8.32
N SER A 77 12.73 2.48 9.10
CA SER A 77 13.08 3.17 10.35
C SER A 77 13.61 2.20 11.40
N ASN A 78 12.92 1.07 11.61
CA ASN A 78 13.34 0.03 12.54
C ASN A 78 14.64 -0.62 12.08
N PHE A 79 14.81 -0.83 10.77
CA PHE A 79 16.07 -1.30 10.21
C PHE A 79 17.21 -0.29 10.49
N ASN A 80 16.97 1.00 10.26
CA ASN A 80 17.98 2.03 10.47
C ASN A 80 18.31 2.28 11.94
N SER A 81 17.40 2.01 12.89
CA SER A 81 17.73 2.12 14.31
C SER A 81 18.78 1.09 14.75
N HIS A 82 18.84 -0.07 14.09
CA HIS A 82 19.81 -1.14 14.37
C HIS A 82 21.14 -0.94 13.63
N HIS A 83 21.08 -0.50 12.36
CA HIS A 83 22.29 -0.43 11.52
C HIS A 83 22.88 0.97 11.38
N LYS A 84 22.10 2.03 11.61
CA LYS A 84 22.50 3.45 11.56
C LYS A 84 23.35 3.80 10.32
N ASN A 85 22.95 3.31 9.15
CA ASN A 85 23.70 3.47 7.91
C ASN A 85 22.76 3.93 6.79
N ILE A 86 23.08 5.08 6.19
CA ILE A 86 22.22 5.73 5.18
C ILE A 86 22.11 4.93 3.88
N ILE A 87 23.19 4.27 3.46
CA ILE A 87 23.25 3.44 2.25
C ILE A 87 22.38 2.20 2.45
N LEU A 88 22.56 1.51 3.58
CA LEU A 88 21.73 0.34 3.91
C LEU A 88 20.25 0.71 4.04
N LYS A 89 19.94 1.89 4.60
CA LYS A 89 18.56 2.39 4.69
C LYS A 89 17.95 2.65 3.30
N ASP A 90 18.72 3.23 2.38
CA ASP A 90 18.29 3.41 0.98
C ASP A 90 18.03 2.06 0.31
N LEU A 91 18.95 1.10 0.46
CA LEU A 91 18.77 -0.24 -0.09
C LEU A 91 17.55 -0.96 0.51
N CYS A 92 17.29 -0.83 1.80
CA CYS A 92 16.08 -1.35 2.44
C CYS A 92 14.81 -0.76 1.81
N TRP A 93 14.78 0.55 1.56
CA TRP A 93 13.66 1.20 0.88
C TRP A 93 13.50 0.70 -0.56
N ARG A 94 14.60 0.62 -1.31
CA ARG A 94 14.61 0.11 -2.68
C ARG A 94 14.12 -1.34 -2.74
N ALA A 95 14.57 -2.21 -1.84
CA ALA A 95 14.10 -3.59 -1.75
C ALA A 95 12.60 -3.65 -1.48
N GLY A 96 12.12 -2.93 -0.46
CA GLY A 96 10.70 -3.00 -0.08
C GLY A 96 9.75 -2.37 -1.09
N SER A 97 10.20 -1.36 -1.85
CA SER A 97 9.40 -0.68 -2.88
C SER A 97 9.46 -1.33 -4.26
N GLU A 98 10.31 -2.35 -4.44
CA GLU A 98 10.50 -3.03 -5.71
C GLU A 98 9.37 -4.02 -5.99
N TYR A 99 8.79 -3.93 -7.19
CA TYR A 99 7.73 -4.80 -7.68
C TYR A 99 8.29 -6.03 -8.40
N GLN A 100 9.56 -6.00 -8.79
CA GLN A 100 10.21 -7.10 -9.52
C GLN A 100 10.95 -8.04 -8.56
N ILE A 101 10.54 -9.32 -8.46
CA ILE A 101 11.23 -10.31 -7.61
C ILE A 101 12.72 -10.39 -7.95
N ARG A 102 13.09 -10.38 -9.25
CA ARG A 102 14.50 -10.41 -9.68
C ARG A 102 15.31 -9.22 -9.16
N LYS A 103 14.76 -8.00 -9.26
CA LYS A 103 15.45 -6.79 -8.78
C LYS A 103 15.49 -6.75 -7.26
N PHE A 104 14.41 -7.17 -6.60
CA PHE A 104 14.38 -7.37 -5.15
C PHE A 104 15.52 -8.28 -4.70
N ASN A 105 15.65 -9.47 -5.30
CA ASN A 105 16.71 -10.43 -4.96
C ASN A 105 18.11 -9.82 -5.18
N ARG A 106 18.31 -9.09 -6.29
CA ARG A 106 19.58 -8.38 -6.54
C ARG A 106 19.90 -7.37 -5.45
N ILE A 107 18.92 -6.59 -4.99
CA ILE A 107 19.12 -5.60 -3.92
C ILE A 107 19.40 -6.31 -2.58
N MET A 108 18.72 -7.43 -2.31
CA MET A 108 18.98 -8.22 -1.09
C MET A 108 20.40 -8.80 -1.07
N GLU A 109 20.93 -9.28 -2.21
CA GLU A 109 22.33 -9.70 -2.31
C GLU A 109 23.31 -8.53 -2.16
N GLU A 110 22.97 -7.34 -2.67
CA GLU A 110 23.76 -6.12 -2.44
C GLU A 110 23.82 -5.75 -0.95
N ILE A 111 22.69 -5.83 -0.23
CA ILE A 111 22.64 -5.63 1.22
C ILE A 111 23.51 -6.67 1.94
N LYS A 112 23.45 -7.94 1.52
CA LYS A 112 24.23 -9.04 2.09
C LYS A 112 25.72 -8.83 1.92
N GLY A 113 26.15 -8.38 0.74
CA GLY A 113 27.54 -8.04 0.43
C GLY A 113 28.07 -6.87 1.26
N GLN A 114 27.22 -5.90 1.62
CA GLN A 114 27.60 -4.81 2.52
C GLN A 114 27.64 -5.23 3.98
N LYS A 115 26.61 -5.96 4.45
CA LYS A 115 26.52 -6.41 5.85
C LYS A 115 25.57 -7.60 5.99
N LEU A 116 26.11 -8.77 6.33
CA LEU A 116 25.33 -10.00 6.52
C LEU A 116 24.24 -9.88 7.60
N GLU A 117 24.51 -9.18 8.69
CA GLU A 117 23.52 -8.93 9.76
C GLU A 117 22.32 -8.13 9.24
N ALA A 118 22.54 -7.19 8.32
CA ALA A 118 21.49 -6.37 7.73
C ALA A 118 20.58 -7.19 6.82
N PHE A 119 21.17 -8.06 6.00
CA PHE A 119 20.42 -9.06 5.24
C PHE A 119 19.59 -9.95 6.16
N THR A 120 20.21 -10.49 7.21
CA THR A 120 19.56 -11.40 8.16
C THR A 120 18.40 -10.72 8.88
N PHE A 121 18.53 -9.44 9.24
CA PHE A 121 17.45 -8.67 9.83
C PHE A 121 16.22 -8.60 8.92
N LEU A 122 16.42 -8.31 7.64
CA LEU A 122 15.33 -8.17 6.67
C LEU A 122 14.72 -9.52 6.28
N ASP A 123 15.54 -10.57 6.16
CA ASP A 123 15.09 -11.92 5.77
C ASP A 123 14.20 -12.57 6.85
N ARG A 124 14.40 -12.20 8.13
CA ARG A 124 13.50 -12.60 9.24
C ARG A 124 12.09 -12.02 9.12
N ILE A 125 11.90 -10.95 8.37
CA ILE A 125 10.58 -10.34 8.17
C ILE A 125 9.91 -11.05 7.00
N ASN A 126 8.72 -11.62 7.21
CA ASN A 126 7.94 -12.21 6.13
C ASN A 126 7.82 -11.22 4.94
N LYS A 127 8.34 -11.64 3.78
CA LYS A 127 8.48 -10.81 2.57
C LYS A 127 7.14 -10.23 2.10
N GLU A 128 6.03 -10.96 2.25
CA GLU A 128 4.69 -10.46 1.92
C GLU A 128 4.31 -9.26 2.80
N LYS A 129 4.74 -9.26 4.06
CA LYS A 129 4.42 -8.20 5.01
C LYS A 129 5.18 -6.90 4.81
N TRP A 130 6.23 -6.81 3.98
CA TRP A 130 6.97 -5.54 3.81
C TRP A 130 7.41 -5.21 2.39
N THR A 131 7.37 -6.15 1.45
CA THR A 131 7.83 -5.93 0.07
C THR A 131 6.66 -5.80 -0.90
N ALA A 132 6.80 -4.94 -1.92
CA ALA A 132 5.80 -4.81 -2.98
C ALA A 132 5.80 -6.03 -3.92
N SER A 133 6.97 -6.61 -4.19
CA SER A 133 7.15 -7.76 -5.10
C SER A 133 6.46 -9.06 -4.62
N HIS A 134 6.39 -9.28 -3.30
CA HIS A 134 5.76 -10.47 -2.72
C HIS A 134 4.36 -10.17 -2.15
N ASP A 135 3.87 -8.94 -2.27
CA ASP A 135 2.63 -8.51 -1.63
C ASP A 135 1.38 -9.19 -2.20
N GLY A 136 1.42 -9.68 -3.45
CA GLY A 136 0.25 -10.20 -4.16
C GLY A 136 -0.70 -9.10 -4.68
N GLY A 137 -0.32 -7.82 -4.56
CA GLY A 137 -1.11 -6.67 -4.99
C GLY A 137 -2.08 -6.12 -3.95
N TRP A 138 -2.13 -6.73 -2.77
CA TRP A 138 -3.01 -6.38 -1.65
C TRP A 138 -2.90 -4.93 -1.18
N ARG A 139 -1.73 -4.31 -1.28
CA ARG A 139 -1.49 -2.90 -0.92
C ARG A 139 -2.03 -1.91 -1.94
N CYS A 140 -2.42 -2.35 -3.14
CA CYS A 140 -2.82 -1.48 -4.25
C CYS A 140 -1.81 -0.36 -4.58
N GLY A 141 -0.53 -0.62 -4.33
CA GLY A 141 0.59 0.32 -4.51
C GLY A 141 0.89 1.23 -3.32
N ILE A 142 0.20 1.06 -2.19
CA ILE A 142 0.43 1.85 -0.97
C ILE A 142 1.54 1.23 -0.14
N LEU A 143 2.67 1.91 -0.07
CA LEU A 143 3.86 1.43 0.63
C LEU A 143 3.99 2.02 2.04
N THR A 144 3.46 3.23 2.26
CA THR A 144 3.61 3.96 3.50
C THR A 144 2.29 4.46 4.05
N THR A 145 2.33 4.84 5.33
CA THR A 145 1.22 5.47 6.04
C THR A 145 1.37 6.98 6.11
N ASN A 146 2.16 7.61 5.22
CA ASN A 146 2.33 9.07 5.17
C ASN A 146 0.99 9.83 5.10
N MET A 147 -0.05 9.18 4.59
CA MET A 147 -1.40 9.72 4.56
C MET A 147 -2.08 9.85 5.93
N SER A 148 -1.81 8.97 6.90
CA SER A 148 -2.25 9.20 8.27
C SER A 148 -1.47 10.36 8.91
N GLU A 149 -0.21 10.56 8.52
CA GLU A 149 0.59 11.72 8.96
C GLU A 149 0.02 13.05 8.45
N CYS A 150 -0.51 13.10 7.23
CA CYS A 150 -1.19 14.30 6.73
C CYS A 150 -2.39 14.70 7.61
N ILE A 151 -3.21 13.73 8.02
CA ILE A 151 -4.33 13.99 8.94
C ILE A 151 -3.80 14.40 10.33
N ASN A 152 -2.74 13.76 10.81
CA ASN A 152 -2.08 14.15 12.05
C ASN A 152 -1.56 15.60 11.99
N GLY A 153 -1.10 16.07 10.82
CA GLY A 153 -0.69 17.44 10.57
C GLY A 153 -1.87 18.41 10.60
N VAL A 154 -2.96 18.05 9.93
CA VAL A 154 -4.23 18.80 9.95
C VAL A 154 -4.71 19.00 11.40
N LEU A 155 -4.70 17.95 12.22
CA LEU A 155 -5.14 17.99 13.62
C LEU A 155 -4.08 18.51 14.61
N LYS A 156 -2.88 18.90 14.15
CA LYS A 156 -1.77 19.32 15.03
C LYS A 156 -2.11 20.55 15.88
N GLY A 157 -2.88 21.49 15.35
CA GLY A 157 -3.33 22.68 16.09
C GLY A 157 -4.40 22.39 17.15
N ALA A 158 -5.14 21.29 17.02
CA ALA A 158 -6.20 20.92 17.95
C ALA A 158 -5.68 20.16 19.20
N ARG A 159 -4.41 19.72 19.19
CA ARG A 159 -3.85 18.81 20.21
C ARG A 159 -3.78 19.38 21.63
N ARG A 160 -3.84 20.70 21.77
CA ARG A 160 -3.80 21.39 23.07
C ARG A 160 -5.18 21.90 23.49
N LEU A 161 -6.22 21.50 22.78
CA LEU A 161 -7.60 21.87 23.08
C LEU A 161 -8.25 20.78 23.94
N PRO A 162 -9.36 21.08 24.62
CA PRO A 162 -10.15 20.08 25.33
C PRO A 162 -10.52 18.91 24.42
N VAL A 163 -10.68 17.72 25.04
CA VAL A 163 -11.05 16.48 24.33
C VAL A 163 -12.31 16.68 23.48
N THR A 164 -13.31 17.39 24.01
CA THR A 164 -14.55 17.73 23.29
C THR A 164 -14.26 18.48 21.99
N THR A 165 -13.36 19.47 22.02
CA THR A 165 -12.96 20.23 20.84
C THR A 165 -12.17 19.39 19.83
N ILE A 166 -11.32 18.47 20.30
CA ILE A 166 -10.61 17.54 19.41
C ILE A 166 -11.61 16.65 18.66
N VAL A 167 -12.60 16.10 19.37
CA VAL A 167 -13.66 15.28 18.76
C VAL A 167 -14.46 16.08 17.75
N GLU A 168 -14.89 17.29 18.12
CA GLU A 168 -15.67 18.16 17.25
C GLU A 168 -14.91 18.53 15.97
N ILE A 169 -13.68 19.01 16.07
CA ILE A 169 -12.84 19.37 14.90
C ILE A 169 -12.61 18.15 14.01
N THR A 170 -12.36 16.99 14.60
CA THR A 170 -12.14 15.74 13.85
C THR A 170 -13.40 15.34 13.09
N LEU A 171 -14.57 15.39 13.75
CA LEU A 171 -15.85 15.07 13.14
C LEU A 171 -16.19 16.05 12.01
N GLN A 172 -16.12 17.35 12.26
CA GLN A 172 -16.45 18.40 11.29
C GLN A 172 -15.56 18.29 10.04
N ARG A 173 -14.25 18.09 10.22
CA ARG A 173 -13.32 17.93 9.08
C ARG A 173 -13.57 16.65 8.31
N THR A 174 -13.83 15.54 9.00
CA THR A 174 -14.14 14.26 8.34
C THR A 174 -15.43 14.37 7.53
N ALA A 175 -16.48 14.96 8.10
CA ALA A 175 -17.75 15.20 7.42
C ALA A 175 -17.59 16.14 6.22
N HIS A 176 -16.82 17.23 6.37
CA HIS A 176 -16.51 18.15 5.28
C HIS A 176 -15.80 17.43 4.13
N TYR A 177 -14.75 16.66 4.41
CA TYR A 177 -14.05 15.88 3.37
C TYR A 177 -14.94 14.85 2.70
N PHE A 178 -15.81 14.19 3.45
CA PHE A 178 -16.77 13.23 2.90
C PHE A 178 -17.74 13.92 1.93
N ARG A 179 -18.34 15.04 2.35
CA ARG A 179 -19.29 15.81 1.55
C ARG A 179 -18.66 16.32 0.25
N GLU A 180 -17.48 16.95 0.34
CA GLU A 180 -16.73 17.44 -0.82
C GLU A 180 -16.48 16.33 -1.86
N ARG A 181 -16.12 15.13 -1.40
CA ARG A 181 -15.84 14.00 -2.29
C ARG A 181 -17.08 13.39 -2.88
N ALA A 182 -18.16 13.31 -2.10
CA ALA A 182 -19.45 12.83 -2.59
C ALA A 182 -19.95 13.76 -3.71
N LEU A 183 -19.86 15.08 -3.52
CA LEU A 183 -20.24 16.06 -4.53
C LEU A 183 -19.39 15.92 -5.81
N ARG A 184 -18.06 15.86 -5.69
CA ARG A 184 -17.17 15.67 -6.85
C ARG A 184 -17.47 14.36 -7.59
N SER A 185 -17.70 13.27 -6.85
CA SER A 185 -18.06 11.98 -7.43
C SER A 185 -19.40 12.06 -8.17
N GLY A 186 -20.38 12.78 -7.61
CA GLY A 186 -21.67 13.03 -8.27
C GLY A 186 -21.52 13.79 -9.59
N VAL A 187 -20.70 14.86 -9.61
CA VAL A 187 -20.40 15.64 -10.83
C VAL A 187 -19.69 14.78 -11.88
N MET A 188 -18.76 13.93 -11.46
CA MET A 188 -18.11 13.00 -12.38
C MET A 188 -19.12 12.03 -13.01
N LEU A 189 -20.00 11.44 -12.21
CA LEU A 189 -21.03 10.53 -12.69
C LEU A 189 -22.01 11.22 -13.64
N SER A 190 -22.46 12.45 -13.33
CA SER A 190 -23.35 13.21 -14.22
C SER A 190 -22.70 13.54 -15.55
N ASN A 191 -21.38 13.70 -15.58
CA ASN A 191 -20.61 13.92 -16.81
C ASN A 191 -20.24 12.61 -17.54
N GLY A 192 -20.81 11.47 -17.15
CA GLY A 192 -20.51 10.16 -17.76
C GLY A 192 -19.09 9.66 -17.49
N GLN A 193 -18.38 10.24 -16.52
CA GLN A 193 -17.01 9.87 -16.19
C GLN A 193 -16.98 8.61 -15.31
N LEU A 194 -16.69 7.46 -15.94
CA LEU A 194 -16.59 6.16 -15.27
C LEU A 194 -15.32 6.00 -14.42
N TRP A 195 -14.23 6.66 -14.79
CA TRP A 195 -12.92 6.50 -14.16
C TRP A 195 -12.49 7.77 -13.45
N THR A 196 -11.82 7.61 -12.31
CA THR A 196 -11.23 8.74 -11.58
C THR A 196 -10.15 9.44 -12.40
N ASP A 197 -9.90 10.72 -12.14
CA ASP A 197 -8.87 11.48 -12.87
C ASP A 197 -7.49 10.83 -12.70
N PHE A 198 -7.21 10.31 -11.50
CA PHE A 198 -6.01 9.52 -11.27
C PHE A 198 -5.93 8.29 -12.17
N ALA A 199 -7.01 7.53 -12.30
CA ALA A 199 -7.07 6.34 -13.15
C ALA A 199 -6.89 6.70 -14.62
N LYS A 200 -7.60 7.74 -15.10
CA LYS A 200 -7.46 8.27 -16.47
C LYS A 200 -6.02 8.65 -16.78
N LYS A 201 -5.39 9.43 -15.91
CA LYS A 201 -3.98 9.80 -16.04
C LYS A 201 -3.08 8.57 -16.14
N LYS A 202 -3.35 7.53 -15.34
CA LYS A 202 -2.58 6.28 -15.43
C LYS A 202 -2.78 5.52 -16.73
N PHE A 203 -3.99 5.48 -17.27
CA PHE A 203 -4.23 4.88 -18.57
C PHE A 203 -3.48 5.64 -19.67
N THR A 204 -3.47 6.97 -19.64
CA THR A 204 -2.69 7.81 -20.56
C THR A 204 -1.19 7.55 -20.42
N ASP A 205 -0.63 7.63 -19.20
CA ASP A 205 0.79 7.35 -18.92
C ASP A 205 1.21 5.96 -19.47
N TRP A 206 0.33 4.95 -19.36
CA TRP A 206 0.60 3.60 -19.85
C TRP A 206 0.45 3.48 -21.36
N GLY A 207 -0.54 4.15 -21.95
CA GLY A 207 -0.70 4.22 -23.40
C GLY A 207 0.56 4.78 -24.06
N GLU A 208 1.06 5.93 -23.58
CA GLU A 208 2.29 6.55 -24.06
C GLU A 208 3.51 5.63 -23.94
N LYS A 209 3.65 4.97 -22.78
CA LYS A 209 4.75 4.00 -22.58
C LYS A 209 4.65 2.81 -23.52
N SER A 210 3.44 2.30 -23.77
CA SER A 210 3.22 1.11 -24.59
C SER A 210 3.70 1.28 -26.03
N ILE A 211 3.67 2.51 -26.58
CA ILE A 211 4.16 2.84 -27.93
C ILE A 211 5.62 2.42 -28.12
N THR A 212 6.41 2.40 -27.04
CA THR A 212 7.83 2.03 -27.08
C THR A 212 8.09 0.52 -26.97
N HIS A 213 7.05 -0.32 -26.94
CA HIS A 213 7.16 -1.77 -26.79
C HIS A 213 6.84 -2.49 -28.09
N THR A 214 7.53 -3.58 -28.38
CA THR A 214 7.31 -4.40 -29.59
C THR A 214 6.84 -5.79 -29.21
N VAL A 215 5.71 -6.23 -29.75
CA VAL A 215 5.25 -7.62 -29.62
C VAL A 215 6.06 -8.48 -30.58
N THR A 216 6.72 -9.53 -30.07
CA THR A 216 7.61 -10.38 -30.87
C THR A 216 7.04 -11.75 -31.17
N LYS A 217 6.18 -12.30 -30.31
CA LYS A 217 5.53 -13.62 -30.52
C LYS A 217 4.15 -13.63 -29.89
N TYR A 218 3.19 -14.29 -30.54
CA TYR A 218 1.86 -14.53 -30.00
C TYR A 218 1.53 -16.03 -30.05
N ASP A 219 1.23 -16.60 -28.89
CA ASP A 219 0.78 -17.98 -28.72
C ASP A 219 -0.75 -17.99 -28.63
N HIS A 220 -1.39 -18.48 -29.70
CA HIS A 220 -2.85 -18.57 -29.81
C HIS A 220 -3.46 -19.59 -28.85
N LEU A 221 -2.74 -20.67 -28.51
CA LEU A 221 -3.22 -21.74 -27.61
C LEU A 221 -3.20 -21.29 -26.15
N GLN A 222 -2.13 -20.61 -25.75
CA GLN A 222 -1.99 -20.07 -24.38
C GLN A 222 -2.58 -18.66 -24.22
N GLN A 223 -3.10 -18.08 -25.30
CA GLN A 223 -3.47 -16.66 -25.40
C GLN A 223 -2.39 -15.76 -24.80
N SER A 224 -1.14 -15.90 -25.25
CA SER A 224 -0.01 -15.19 -24.65
C SER A 224 0.86 -14.41 -25.64
N ALA A 225 1.32 -13.22 -25.27
CA ALA A 225 2.16 -12.36 -26.11
C ALA A 225 3.53 -12.13 -25.46
N SER A 226 4.61 -12.33 -26.22
CA SER A 226 5.96 -11.90 -25.86
C SER A 226 6.17 -10.45 -26.29
N ILE A 227 6.61 -9.59 -25.38
CA ILE A 227 6.78 -8.16 -25.57
C ILE A 227 8.19 -7.76 -25.17
N VAL A 228 8.89 -7.07 -26.07
CA VAL A 228 10.22 -6.54 -25.84
C VAL A 228 10.14 -5.03 -25.61
N THR A 229 10.80 -4.59 -24.54
CA THR A 229 10.95 -3.17 -24.18
C THR A 229 12.09 -2.53 -24.98
N LYS A 230 11.89 -1.34 -25.55
CA LYS A 230 12.97 -0.60 -26.23
C LYS A 230 14.08 -0.21 -25.24
N ARG A 231 15.33 -0.19 -25.73
CA ARG A 231 16.51 0.20 -24.95
C ARG A 231 16.49 1.71 -24.72
N GLN A 232 16.56 2.15 -23.46
CA GLN A 232 16.76 3.56 -23.08
C GLN A 232 17.91 3.66 -22.06
N GLN A 233 18.89 4.53 -22.36
CA GLN A 233 20.01 4.88 -21.45
C GLN A 233 20.72 3.65 -20.82
N GLY A 234 21.00 2.62 -21.62
CA GLY A 234 21.69 1.40 -21.15
C GLY A 234 20.82 0.37 -20.42
N LEU A 235 19.54 0.64 -20.20
CA LEU A 235 18.56 -0.26 -19.57
C LEU A 235 17.44 -0.61 -20.58
N GLY A 236 17.00 -1.87 -20.68
CA GLY A 236 15.92 -2.32 -21.59
C GLY A 236 16.17 -3.70 -22.21
N PHE A 237 15.43 -4.05 -23.28
CA PHE A 237 15.51 -5.35 -23.99
C PHE A 237 15.05 -6.59 -23.22
N ASN A 238 14.27 -6.38 -22.14
CA ASN A 238 13.66 -7.50 -21.43
C ASN A 238 12.47 -8.03 -22.22
N THR A 239 12.37 -9.36 -22.33
CA THR A 239 11.21 -10.04 -22.91
C THR A 239 10.20 -10.34 -21.81
N HIS A 240 8.97 -9.88 -22.00
CA HIS A 240 7.84 -10.07 -21.10
C HIS A 240 6.80 -10.95 -21.75
N VAL A 241 6.31 -11.99 -21.07
CA VAL A 241 5.20 -12.81 -21.58
C VAL A 241 3.91 -12.41 -20.86
N VAL A 242 2.87 -12.20 -21.64
CA VAL A 242 1.61 -11.59 -21.24
C VAL A 242 0.51 -12.59 -21.52
N LYS A 243 -0.15 -13.14 -20.51
CA LYS A 243 -1.27 -14.07 -20.71
C LYS A 243 -2.58 -13.28 -20.71
N LEU A 244 -3.21 -13.17 -21.87
CA LEU A 244 -4.44 -12.40 -22.08
C LEU A 244 -5.65 -13.04 -21.38
N ALA A 245 -5.77 -14.36 -21.39
CA ALA A 245 -6.89 -15.10 -20.79
C ALA A 245 -7.12 -14.80 -19.29
N ASN A 246 -6.03 -14.70 -18.52
CA ASN A 246 -6.10 -14.48 -17.08
C ASN A 246 -5.85 -13.01 -16.69
N ARG A 247 -5.73 -12.11 -17.68
CA ARG A 247 -5.22 -10.73 -17.47
C ARG A 247 -3.96 -10.71 -16.61
N ASN A 248 -3.13 -11.75 -16.68
CA ASN A 248 -1.96 -11.97 -15.82
C ASN A 248 -0.70 -11.95 -16.67
N VAL A 249 0.36 -11.36 -16.15
CA VAL A 249 1.61 -11.21 -16.89
C VAL A 249 2.67 -12.02 -16.18
N HIS A 250 3.14 -13.06 -16.85
CA HIS A 250 4.23 -13.90 -16.38
C HIS A 250 5.42 -13.63 -17.28
N ALA A 251 6.35 -12.78 -16.87
CA ALA A 251 7.57 -12.69 -17.63
C ALA A 251 8.41 -13.96 -17.37
N ALA A 252 8.77 -14.68 -18.43
CA ALA A 252 9.72 -15.81 -18.36
C ALA A 252 11.06 -15.39 -17.73
N ASN A 253 11.33 -14.08 -17.65
CA ASN A 253 12.16 -13.42 -16.65
C ASN A 253 11.55 -12.03 -16.38
N GLY A 254 11.13 -11.73 -15.13
CA GLY A 254 10.47 -10.48 -14.66
C GLY A 254 10.82 -9.20 -15.45
N ILE A 255 9.94 -8.25 -15.83
CA ILE A 255 8.58 -7.80 -15.48
C ILE A 255 8.19 -6.74 -16.54
N ASN A 256 6.95 -6.68 -17.05
CA ASN A 256 6.18 -5.44 -17.25
C ASN A 256 4.86 -5.74 -17.97
N LEU A 257 3.78 -5.68 -17.21
CA LEU A 257 2.35 -5.57 -17.59
C LEU A 257 1.45 -5.94 -16.39
N VAL A 258 2.10 -6.28 -15.27
CA VAL A 258 1.56 -6.24 -13.91
C VAL A 258 0.77 -4.93 -13.64
N SER A 259 1.03 -3.82 -14.34
CA SER A 259 0.23 -2.59 -14.18
C SER A 259 -1.20 -2.69 -14.71
N LEU A 260 -1.50 -3.49 -15.75
CA LEU A 260 -2.87 -3.65 -16.25
C LEU A 260 -3.68 -4.63 -15.36
N ALA A 261 -3.02 -5.72 -14.96
CA ALA A 261 -3.56 -6.78 -14.09
C ALA A 261 -3.83 -6.31 -12.65
N LEU A 262 -2.83 -5.67 -12.03
CA LEU A 262 -2.95 -5.15 -10.66
C LEU A 262 -3.95 -4.00 -10.61
N THR A 263 -4.10 -3.24 -11.70
CA THR A 263 -5.05 -2.12 -11.75
C THR A 263 -6.48 -2.61 -11.94
N LEU A 264 -6.70 -3.68 -12.70
CA LEU A 264 -8.03 -4.32 -12.76
C LEU A 264 -8.41 -4.98 -11.42
N LYS A 265 -7.44 -5.48 -10.64
CA LYS A 265 -7.66 -5.86 -9.23
C LYS A 265 -7.84 -4.66 -8.29
N LYS A 266 -7.19 -3.53 -8.57
CA LYS A 266 -7.26 -2.28 -7.78
C LYS A 266 -8.67 -1.67 -7.74
N TYR A 267 -9.50 -1.94 -8.75
CA TYR A 267 -10.85 -1.37 -8.88
C TYR A 267 -11.98 -2.37 -8.63
N ALA A 268 -11.67 -3.66 -8.42
CA ALA A 268 -12.61 -4.63 -7.89
C ALA A 268 -12.55 -4.60 -6.36
N LEU A 269 -13.33 -3.67 -5.78
CA LEU A 269 -13.92 -3.73 -4.43
C LEU A 269 -13.00 -4.22 -3.30
N HIS A 270 -12.05 -3.38 -2.84
CA HIS A 270 -11.36 -3.63 -1.59
C HIS A 270 -11.12 -2.34 -0.80
N THR A 271 -11.81 -2.22 0.34
CA THR A 271 -11.65 -1.12 1.30
C THR A 271 -10.32 -1.29 2.02
N ILE A 272 -9.34 -0.44 1.69
CA ILE A 272 -8.07 -0.33 2.43
C ILE A 272 -8.34 0.47 3.71
N LEU A 273 -8.27 -0.20 4.85
CA LEU A 273 -8.21 0.41 6.18
C LEU A 273 -6.75 0.64 6.54
N MET A 274 -6.32 1.90 6.50
CA MET A 274 -5.01 2.31 7.02
C MET A 274 -5.16 2.53 8.53
N LEU A 275 -4.56 1.67 9.36
CA LEU A 275 -4.45 1.92 10.79
C LEU A 275 -2.97 1.99 11.13
N HIS A 276 -2.45 3.20 11.20
CA HIS A 276 -1.08 3.42 11.65
C HIS A 276 -0.98 4.76 12.38
N GLN A 277 -0.54 4.66 13.64
CA GLN A 277 -0.14 5.72 14.58
C GLN A 277 -1.12 6.89 14.63
N TRP A 278 -2.19 6.66 15.39
CA TRP A 278 -3.09 7.70 15.84
C TRP A 278 -2.61 8.19 17.21
N LEU A 279 -2.17 9.46 17.21
CA LEU A 279 -1.90 10.33 18.36
C LEU A 279 -0.71 9.97 19.27
N LYS A 280 0.44 10.62 18.99
CA LYS A 280 1.31 11.17 20.05
C LYS A 280 0.56 12.26 20.85
N ILE A 281 -0.47 11.86 21.57
CA ILE A 281 -1.04 12.56 22.73
C ILE A 281 -1.36 11.46 23.75
N ILE A 282 -0.30 10.86 24.29
CA ILE A 282 -0.36 10.40 25.67
C ILE A 282 -0.07 11.67 26.47
N MET A 283 -0.95 11.96 27.42
CA MET A 283 -0.87 13.08 28.33
C MET A 283 0.55 13.20 28.92
N MET A 284 1.23 14.30 28.61
CA MET A 284 1.83 15.10 29.67
C MET A 284 0.85 16.22 29.96
#